data_AF-A0A1N6GFV9-F1
#
_entry.id   AF-A0A1N6GFV9-F1
#
_cell.length_a   1.000
_cell.length_b   1.000
_cell.length_c   1.000
_cell.angle_alpha   90.00
_cell.angle_beta   90.00
_cell.angle_gamma   90.00
#
_symmetry.space_group_name_H-M   'P 1'
#
loop_
_entity.id
_entity.type
_entity.pdbx_description
1 polymer ?
#
loop_
_entity_poly.entity_id
_entity_poly.type
_entity_poly.pdbx_seq_one_letter_code
_entity_poly.pdbx_strand_id
1 'polypeptide(L)'
;MRLVRHGQTDWNAQGLIQGRQDIPLNDVGREQASEAAGRLVGLRYSAVVSSPLSRAAETARIIAAELGLASVEFEADLVEQELGAAEGTPWAELAEAFPGGAIPGIEPHARLIERAAAALERIGRLHDPGNVVVVSHGALINAITAHAARTRDQRPGPVANGSISEIEVLDGRIELVPELIAGSS
;
A
#
# COMPACT_ATOMS: atom_id res chain seq x y z
N MET A 1 -9.68 6.09 6.26
CA MET A 1 -8.77 6.12 5.08
C MET A 1 -8.92 4.82 4.29
N ARG A 2 -8.69 4.89 2.97
CA ARG A 2 -8.61 3.70 2.09
C ARG A 2 -7.16 3.49 1.67
N LEU A 3 -6.53 2.42 2.13
CA LEU A 3 -5.20 2.03 1.70
C LEU A 3 -5.32 1.19 0.42
N VAL A 4 -4.65 1.58 -0.66
CA VAL A 4 -4.66 0.86 -1.93
C VAL A 4 -3.26 0.37 -2.23
N ARG A 5 -3.08 -0.93 -2.50
CA ARG A 5 -1.82 -1.43 -3.04
C ARG A 5 -1.74 -1.07 -4.53
N HIS A 6 -0.58 -0.62 -4.98
CA HIS A 6 -0.34 -0.36 -6.41
C HIS A 6 -0.73 -1.56 -7.31
N GLY A 7 -1.10 -1.26 -8.55
CA GLY A 7 -1.36 -2.27 -9.58
C GLY A 7 -0.14 -3.14 -9.89
N GLN A 8 -0.34 -4.25 -10.58
CA GLN A 8 0.71 -5.18 -10.96
C GLN A 8 1.85 -4.51 -11.78
N THR A 9 3.07 -4.97 -11.52
CA THR A 9 4.27 -4.68 -12.34
C THR A 9 4.80 -5.99 -12.94
N ASP A 10 5.71 -5.90 -13.91
CA ASP A 10 6.33 -7.10 -14.49
C ASP A 10 7.08 -7.95 -13.46
N TRP A 11 7.68 -7.30 -12.44
CA TRP A 11 8.31 -8.03 -11.33
C TRP A 11 7.30 -8.79 -10.49
N ASN A 12 6.10 -8.24 -10.27
CA ASN A 12 5.04 -9.00 -9.60
C ASN A 12 4.60 -10.20 -10.44
N ALA A 13 4.41 -10.02 -11.75
CA ALA A 13 4.01 -11.09 -12.67
C ALA A 13 5.05 -12.23 -12.72
N GLN A 14 6.33 -11.89 -12.63
CA GLN A 14 7.46 -12.83 -12.62
C GLN A 14 7.76 -13.42 -11.23
N GLY A 15 7.07 -12.97 -10.18
CA GLY A 15 7.33 -13.42 -8.80
C GLY A 15 8.66 -12.92 -8.24
N LEU A 16 9.19 -11.80 -8.74
CA LEU A 16 10.41 -11.16 -8.24
C LEU A 16 10.12 -10.26 -7.04
N ILE A 17 11.05 -10.25 -6.11
CA ILE A 17 11.03 -9.38 -4.93
C ILE A 17 11.21 -7.94 -5.38
N GLN A 18 10.25 -7.09 -5.00
CA GLN A 18 10.25 -5.68 -5.34
C GLN A 18 10.23 -4.86 -4.05
N GLY A 19 11.36 -4.21 -3.75
CA GLY A 19 11.45 -3.22 -2.67
C GLY A 19 11.34 -1.82 -3.25
N ARG A 20 12.40 -1.01 -3.12
CA ARG A 20 12.40 0.38 -3.59
C ARG A 20 12.81 0.55 -5.05
N GLN A 21 13.22 -0.52 -5.73
CA GLN A 21 13.44 -0.49 -7.18
C GLN A 21 12.19 0.00 -7.91
N ASP A 22 12.39 0.99 -8.78
CA ASP A 22 11.29 1.69 -9.44
C ASP A 22 10.91 1.00 -10.76
N ILE A 23 10.06 -0.02 -10.66
CA ILE A 23 9.48 -0.72 -11.82
C ILE A 23 8.08 -0.15 -12.08
N PRO A 24 7.76 0.24 -13.32
CA PRO A 24 6.46 0.81 -13.68
C PRO A 24 5.35 -0.24 -13.65
N LEU A 25 4.09 0.22 -13.72
CA LEU A 25 2.95 -0.68 -13.92
C LEU A 25 3.03 -1.37 -15.29
N ASN A 26 2.53 -2.59 -15.34
CA ASN A 26 2.16 -3.24 -16.59
C ASN A 26 0.67 -2.97 -16.91
N ASP A 27 0.18 -3.47 -18.04
CA ASP A 27 -1.19 -3.20 -18.49
C ASP A 27 -2.24 -3.77 -17.53
N VAL A 28 -2.00 -4.98 -17.01
CA VAL A 28 -2.83 -5.59 -15.96
C VAL A 28 -2.87 -4.70 -14.71
N GLY A 29 -1.76 -4.07 -14.34
CA GLY A 29 -1.71 -3.14 -13.23
C GLY A 29 -2.52 -1.87 -13.44
N ARG A 30 -2.59 -1.37 -14.69
CA ARG A 30 -3.44 -0.22 -15.04
C ARG A 30 -4.93 -0.59 -14.95
N GLU A 31 -5.30 -1.78 -15.42
CA GLU A 31 -6.66 -2.30 -15.28
C GLU A 31 -7.06 -2.43 -13.81
N GLN A 32 -6.19 -3.02 -12.99
CA GLN A 32 -6.40 -3.13 -11.53
C GLN A 32 -6.55 -1.76 -10.84
N ALA A 33 -5.78 -0.76 -11.27
CA ALA A 33 -5.91 0.60 -10.74
C ALA A 33 -7.28 1.21 -11.08
N SER A 34 -7.76 1.02 -12.32
CA SER A 34 -9.10 1.45 -12.73
C SER A 34 -10.21 0.72 -11.97
N GLU A 35 -10.08 -0.60 -11.75
CA GLU A 35 -11.04 -1.37 -10.94
C GLU A 35 -11.06 -0.94 -9.48
N ALA A 36 -9.89 -0.61 -8.91
CA ALA A 36 -9.80 -0.06 -7.57
C ALA A 36 -10.49 1.31 -7.50
N ALA A 37 -10.27 2.17 -8.51
CA ALA A 37 -10.94 3.46 -8.62
C ALA A 37 -12.47 3.32 -8.67
N GLY A 38 -13.00 2.40 -9.48
CA GLY A 38 -14.43 2.10 -9.57
C GLY A 38 -15.05 1.65 -8.23
N ARG A 39 -14.30 0.93 -7.40
CA ARG A 39 -14.72 0.52 -6.04
C ARG A 39 -14.71 1.65 -5.01
N LEU A 40 -14.00 2.74 -5.30
CA LEU A 40 -13.96 3.94 -4.46
C LEU A 40 -15.07 4.93 -4.83
N VAL A 41 -15.65 4.83 -6.03
CA VAL A 41 -16.77 5.68 -6.45
C VAL A 41 -17.95 5.53 -5.48
N GLY A 42 -18.60 6.67 -5.17
CA GLY A 42 -19.75 6.74 -4.26
C GLY A 42 -19.41 7.26 -2.87
N LEU A 43 -18.13 7.30 -2.50
CA LEU A 43 -17.64 8.01 -1.32
C LEU A 43 -17.04 9.37 -1.72
N ARG A 44 -17.09 10.34 -0.81
CA ARG A 44 -16.40 11.62 -0.99
C ARG A 44 -15.00 11.53 -0.38
N TYR A 45 -13.99 11.82 -1.19
CA TYR A 45 -12.59 11.93 -0.77
C TYR A 45 -12.11 13.36 -0.88
N SER A 46 -11.33 13.80 0.11
CA SER A 46 -10.67 15.11 0.09
C SER A 46 -9.35 15.07 -0.68
N ALA A 47 -8.66 13.91 -0.70
CA ALA A 47 -7.37 13.77 -1.36
C ALA A 47 -7.04 12.33 -1.76
N VAL A 48 -6.10 12.22 -2.70
CA VAL A 48 -5.32 11.02 -3.00
C VAL A 48 -3.87 11.30 -2.65
N VAL A 49 -3.30 10.55 -1.70
CA VAL A 49 -1.90 10.63 -1.30
C VAL A 49 -1.19 9.36 -1.74
N SER A 50 0.02 9.46 -2.27
CA SER A 50 0.74 8.30 -2.82
C SER A 50 2.19 8.24 -2.39
N SER A 51 2.72 7.03 -2.36
CA SER A 51 4.16 6.80 -2.46
C SER A 51 4.72 7.40 -3.75
N PRO A 52 5.94 7.98 -3.73
CA PRO A 52 6.56 8.56 -4.93
C PRO A 52 7.03 7.52 -5.96
N LEU A 53 7.10 6.22 -5.63
CA LEU A 53 7.51 5.19 -6.60
C LEU A 53 6.51 5.11 -7.76
N SER A 54 7.02 5.02 -8.99
CA SER A 54 6.26 5.21 -10.24
C SER A 54 5.00 4.36 -10.30
N ARG A 55 5.06 3.08 -9.90
CA ARG A 55 3.90 2.17 -9.83
C ARG A 55 2.76 2.65 -8.93
N ALA A 56 3.10 3.20 -7.76
CA ALA A 56 2.11 3.74 -6.82
C ALA A 56 1.62 5.12 -7.29
N ALA A 57 2.53 5.94 -7.83
CA ALA A 57 2.20 7.24 -8.39
C ALA A 57 1.24 7.12 -9.60
N GLU A 58 1.47 6.19 -10.51
CA GLU A 58 0.60 5.92 -11.66
C GLU A 58 -0.76 5.38 -11.21
N THR A 59 -0.79 4.41 -10.29
CA THR A 59 -2.04 3.91 -9.67
C THR A 59 -2.85 5.06 -9.05
N ALA A 60 -2.19 5.94 -8.29
CA ALA A 60 -2.84 7.08 -7.65
C ALA A 60 -3.38 8.11 -8.65
N ARG A 61 -2.68 8.35 -9.77
CA ARG A 61 -3.16 9.26 -10.82
C ARG A 61 -4.41 8.72 -11.50
N ILE A 62 -4.45 7.41 -11.78
CA ILE A 62 -5.65 6.76 -12.34
C ILE A 62 -6.83 6.92 -11.38
N ILE A 63 -6.62 6.63 -10.09
CA ILE A 63 -7.66 6.79 -9.07
C ILE A 63 -8.11 8.25 -8.93
N ALA A 64 -7.19 9.20 -8.87
CA ALA A 64 -7.51 10.63 -8.74
C ALA A 64 -8.35 11.13 -9.91
N ALA A 65 -8.02 10.73 -11.14
CA ALA A 65 -8.77 11.09 -12.33
C ALA A 65 -10.23 10.60 -12.26
N GLU A 66 -10.43 9.34 -11.88
CA GLU A 66 -11.77 8.75 -11.75
C GLU A 66 -12.60 9.38 -10.62
N LEU A 67 -11.94 9.75 -9.51
CA LEU A 67 -12.58 10.43 -8.38
C LEU A 67 -12.78 11.93 -8.61
N GLY A 68 -12.37 12.48 -9.76
CA GLY A 68 -12.50 13.91 -10.10
C GLY A 68 -11.59 14.82 -9.27
N LEU A 69 -10.48 14.31 -8.75
CA LEU A 69 -9.48 15.07 -7.97
C LEU A 69 -8.36 15.57 -8.88
N ALA A 70 -8.03 16.85 -8.77
CA ALA A 70 -7.13 17.53 -9.71
C ALA A 70 -5.65 17.13 -9.58
N SER A 71 -5.24 16.60 -8.42
CA SER A 71 -3.84 16.29 -8.15
C SER A 71 -3.69 15.12 -7.18
N VAL A 72 -2.51 14.50 -7.24
CA VAL A 72 -2.03 13.52 -6.26
C VAL A 72 -0.99 14.19 -5.37
N GLU A 73 -1.13 14.05 -4.07
CA GLU A 73 -0.11 14.43 -3.09
C GLU A 73 0.89 13.29 -2.89
N PHE A 74 2.14 13.61 -2.58
CA PHE A 74 3.18 12.60 -2.37
C PHE A 74 3.71 12.65 -0.95
N GLU A 75 3.80 11.48 -0.31
CA GLU A 75 4.38 11.28 1.01
C GLU A 75 5.53 10.27 0.90
N ALA A 76 6.75 10.72 1.21
CA ALA A 76 7.96 9.94 1.04
C ALA A 76 7.98 8.70 1.93
N ASP A 77 7.37 8.77 3.11
CA ASP A 77 7.32 7.64 4.04
C ASP A 77 6.32 6.54 3.65
N LEU A 78 5.57 6.70 2.55
CA LEU A 78 4.72 5.66 1.99
C LEU A 78 5.44 4.69 1.04
N VAL A 79 6.76 4.84 0.82
CA VAL A 79 7.56 3.92 -0.01
C VAL A 79 7.57 2.49 0.53
N GLU A 80 7.80 1.52 -0.36
CA GLU A 80 7.93 0.11 0.04
C GLU A 80 9.10 -0.09 1.00
N GLN A 81 9.05 -1.20 1.74
CA GLN A 81 10.20 -1.67 2.50
C GLN A 81 11.44 -1.76 1.60
N GLU A 82 12.57 -1.27 2.08
CA GLU A 82 13.85 -1.53 1.43
C GLU A 82 14.20 -3.01 1.64
N LEU A 83 14.33 -3.76 0.54
CA LEU A 83 14.62 -5.20 0.61
C LEU A 83 16.09 -5.50 0.26
N GLY A 84 16.88 -4.45 0.07
CA GLY A 84 18.33 -4.52 -0.05
C GLY A 84 18.77 -5.48 -1.15
N ALA A 85 19.71 -6.36 -0.82
CA ALA A 85 20.25 -7.33 -1.75
C ALA A 85 19.23 -8.35 -2.31
N ALA A 86 18.04 -8.47 -1.70
CA ALA A 86 17.01 -9.39 -2.18
C ALA A 86 16.18 -8.85 -3.35
N GLU A 87 16.25 -7.55 -3.66
CA GLU A 87 15.49 -6.96 -4.76
C GLU A 87 15.90 -7.57 -6.11
N GLY A 88 14.90 -8.00 -6.90
CA GLY A 88 15.11 -8.68 -8.18
C GLY A 88 15.29 -10.20 -8.09
N THR A 89 15.41 -10.75 -6.88
CA THR A 89 15.46 -12.21 -6.67
C THR A 89 14.04 -12.80 -6.71
N PRO A 90 13.80 -13.96 -7.34
CA PRO A 90 12.53 -14.66 -7.23
C PRO A 90 12.21 -15.01 -5.78
N TRP A 91 10.95 -14.81 -5.35
CA TRP A 91 10.52 -15.19 -3.99
C TRP A 91 10.79 -16.67 -3.69
N ALA A 92 10.65 -17.55 -4.69
CA ALA A 92 10.90 -18.99 -4.55
C ALA A 92 12.37 -19.34 -4.28
N GLU A 93 13.31 -18.46 -4.65
CA GLU A 93 14.75 -18.67 -4.55
C GLU A 93 15.37 -17.94 -3.35
N LEU A 94 14.58 -17.13 -2.62
CA LEU A 94 15.07 -16.26 -1.55
C LEU A 94 15.87 -17.03 -0.47
N ALA A 95 15.36 -18.19 -0.05
CA ALA A 95 16.00 -19.00 0.98
C ALA A 95 17.33 -19.61 0.52
N GLU A 96 17.46 -19.90 -0.78
CA GLU A 96 18.69 -20.41 -1.39
C GLU A 96 19.70 -19.28 -1.61
N ALA A 97 19.24 -18.12 -2.07
CA ALA A 97 20.09 -16.94 -2.31
C ALA A 97 20.66 -16.34 -1.01
N PHE A 98 19.93 -16.44 0.11
CA PHE A 98 20.34 -15.92 1.42
C PHE A 98 20.26 -17.01 2.50
N PRO A 99 21.17 -17.99 2.46
CA PRO A 99 21.18 -19.07 3.44
C PRO A 99 21.37 -18.49 4.86
N GLY A 100 20.47 -18.84 5.78
CA GLY A 100 20.45 -18.29 7.14
C GLY A 100 19.61 -17.01 7.32
N GLY A 101 18.97 -16.50 6.25
CA GLY A 101 17.96 -15.45 6.32
C GLY A 101 18.49 -14.02 6.53
N ALA A 102 19.82 -13.84 6.56
CA ALA A 102 20.42 -12.51 6.64
C ALA A 102 20.47 -11.86 5.25
N ILE A 103 19.66 -10.83 5.04
CA ILE A 103 19.61 -10.06 3.80
C ILE A 103 20.31 -8.71 4.03
N PRO A 104 21.47 -8.44 3.40
CA PRO A 104 22.14 -7.15 3.51
C PRO A 104 21.27 -5.98 3.03
N GLY A 105 21.23 -4.90 3.81
CA GLY A 105 20.53 -3.66 3.43
C GLY A 105 19.02 -3.68 3.60
N ILE A 106 18.44 -4.76 4.17
CA ILE A 106 17.00 -4.79 4.45
C ILE A 106 16.62 -3.76 5.52
N GLU A 107 15.55 -3.01 5.27
CA GLU A 107 14.96 -2.12 6.27
C GLU A 107 14.38 -2.95 7.43
N PRO A 108 14.72 -2.66 8.69
CA PRO A 108 14.13 -3.34 9.83
C PRO A 108 12.61 -3.15 9.87
N HIS A 109 11.87 -4.24 10.13
CA HIS A 109 10.40 -4.22 10.14
C HIS A 109 9.82 -3.20 11.15
N ALA A 110 10.48 -2.98 12.30
CA ALA A 110 10.06 -1.97 13.26
C ALA A 110 10.13 -0.53 12.68
N ARG A 111 11.16 -0.24 11.88
CA ARG A 111 11.32 1.05 11.21
C ARG A 111 10.27 1.26 10.12
N LEU A 112 9.92 0.21 9.37
CA LEU A 112 8.81 0.22 8.41
C LEU A 112 7.50 0.62 9.09
N ILE A 113 7.16 -0.03 10.22
CA ILE A 113 5.94 0.30 10.99
C ILE A 113 5.99 1.76 11.48
N GLU A 114 7.11 2.18 12.08
CA GLU A 114 7.27 3.52 12.66
C GLU A 114 7.03 4.61 11.62
N ARG A 115 7.73 4.55 10.47
CA ARG A 115 7.58 5.58 9.41
C ARG A 115 6.20 5.55 8.77
N ALA A 116 5.63 4.36 8.56
CA ALA A 116 4.32 4.23 7.93
C ALA A 116 3.21 4.73 8.86
N ALA A 117 3.30 4.46 10.17
CA ALA A 117 2.33 4.95 11.14
C ALA A 117 2.39 6.47 11.27
N ALA A 118 3.60 7.03 11.36
CA ALA A 118 3.79 8.48 11.41
C ALA A 118 3.29 9.18 10.14
N ALA A 119 3.48 8.58 8.97
CA ALA A 119 2.96 9.08 7.70
C ALA A 119 1.42 9.11 7.68
N LEU A 120 0.79 8.00 8.05
CA LEU A 120 -0.68 7.90 8.10
C LEU A 120 -1.27 8.87 9.12
N GLU A 121 -0.64 9.06 10.28
CA GLU A 121 -1.06 10.07 11.26
C GLU A 121 -0.97 11.50 10.70
N ARG A 122 0.13 11.85 10.01
CA ARG A 122 0.26 13.17 9.35
C ARG A 122 -0.83 13.38 8.30
N ILE A 123 -1.06 12.38 7.45
CA ILE A 123 -2.09 12.42 6.41
C ILE A 123 -3.47 12.61 7.05
N GLY A 124 -3.77 11.87 8.11
CA GLY A 124 -5.04 11.98 8.84
C GLY A 124 -5.27 13.39 9.37
N ARG A 125 -4.28 13.97 10.06
CA ARG A 125 -4.38 15.33 10.60
C ARG A 125 -4.53 16.41 9.54
N LEU A 126 -3.87 16.26 8.38
CA LEU A 126 -3.92 17.26 7.30
C LEU A 126 -5.27 17.30 6.58
N HIS A 127 -5.97 16.17 6.58
CA HIS A 127 -7.19 15.97 5.80
C HIS A 127 -8.44 15.76 6.68
N ASP A 128 -8.36 16.07 7.97
CA ASP A 128 -9.49 16.01 8.91
C ASP A 128 -10.33 17.32 8.87
N PRO A 129 -11.67 17.24 8.75
CA PRO A 129 -12.46 16.05 8.48
C PRO A 129 -12.44 15.66 6.99
N GLY A 130 -12.29 14.37 6.69
CA GLY A 130 -12.31 13.89 5.31
C GLY A 130 -11.84 12.45 5.13
N ASN A 131 -12.29 11.82 4.03
CA ASN A 131 -11.75 10.54 3.61
C ASN A 131 -10.57 10.76 2.67
N VAL A 132 -9.50 10.01 2.88
CA VAL A 132 -8.32 10.02 2.02
C VAL A 132 -8.10 8.65 1.43
N VAL A 133 -7.75 8.61 0.13
CA VAL A 133 -7.16 7.42 -0.50
C VAL A 133 -5.65 7.51 -0.37
N VAL A 134 -5.02 6.46 0.13
CA VAL A 134 -3.58 6.36 0.30
C VAL A 134 -3.06 5.20 -0.53
N VAL A 135 -2.25 5.48 -1.54
CA VAL A 135 -1.69 4.44 -2.44
C VAL A 135 -0.26 4.09 -2.03
N SER A 136 -0.02 2.82 -1.75
CA SER A 136 1.27 2.32 -1.26
C SER A 136 1.51 0.87 -1.72
N HIS A 137 2.22 0.08 -0.92
CA HIS A 137 2.84 -1.18 -1.31
C HIS A 137 2.48 -2.31 -0.34
N GLY A 138 2.80 -3.54 -0.76
CA GLY A 138 2.34 -4.75 -0.09
C GLY A 138 2.90 -4.90 1.31
N ALA A 139 4.22 -4.77 1.50
CA ALA A 139 4.81 -4.97 2.82
C ALA A 139 4.40 -3.86 3.79
N LEU A 140 4.34 -2.62 3.34
CA LEU A 140 3.85 -1.49 4.15
C LEU A 140 2.41 -1.69 4.63
N ILE A 141 1.47 -2.00 3.74
CA ILE A 141 0.05 -2.17 4.10
C ILE A 141 -0.10 -3.38 5.03
N ASN A 142 0.57 -4.50 4.75
CA ASN A 142 0.57 -5.67 5.63
C ASN A 142 1.11 -5.34 7.03
N ALA A 143 2.23 -4.60 7.13
CA ALA A 143 2.83 -4.25 8.41
C ALA A 143 1.89 -3.38 9.26
N ILE A 144 1.25 -2.37 8.66
CA ILE A 144 0.32 -1.48 9.35
C ILE A 144 -0.96 -2.20 9.75
N THR A 145 -1.57 -2.95 8.84
CA THR A 145 -2.80 -3.69 9.14
C THR A 145 -2.57 -4.74 10.22
N ALA A 146 -1.44 -5.46 10.19
CA ALA A 146 -1.06 -6.39 11.24
C ALA A 146 -0.77 -5.69 12.58
N HIS A 147 -0.13 -4.51 12.56
CA HIS A 147 0.10 -3.70 13.76
C HIS A 147 -1.22 -3.27 14.41
N ALA A 148 -2.17 -2.80 13.61
CA ALA A 148 -3.51 -2.44 14.07
C ALA A 148 -4.31 -3.66 14.57
N ALA A 149 -4.24 -4.79 13.86
CA ALA A 149 -5.02 -6.00 14.18
C ALA A 149 -4.66 -6.66 15.52
N ARG A 150 -3.41 -6.50 16.00
CA ARG A 150 -2.97 -7.01 17.31
C ARG A 150 -3.78 -6.46 18.48
N THR A 151 -4.55 -5.39 18.26
CA THR A 151 -5.47 -4.83 19.24
C THR A 151 -6.85 -5.51 19.27
N ARG A 152 -7.19 -6.36 18.28
CA ARG A 152 -8.57 -6.86 18.06
C ARG A 152 -8.72 -8.34 17.63
N ASP A 153 -7.66 -9.16 17.68
CA ASP A 153 -7.68 -10.58 17.24
C ASP A 153 -8.19 -10.77 15.79
N GLN A 154 -7.90 -9.81 14.93
CA GLN A 154 -8.20 -9.89 13.50
C GLN A 154 -6.98 -10.41 12.73
N ARG A 155 -7.19 -11.13 11.63
CA ARG A 155 -6.13 -11.52 10.70
C ARG A 155 -6.34 -10.79 9.38
N PRO A 156 -5.42 -9.89 8.98
CA PRO A 156 -5.50 -9.28 7.66
C PRO A 156 -5.45 -10.35 6.56
N GLY A 157 -6.29 -10.21 5.54
CA GLY A 157 -6.22 -11.02 4.32
C GLY A 157 -5.02 -10.66 3.45
N PRO A 158 -4.78 -11.40 2.35
CA PRO A 158 -3.69 -11.09 1.42
C PRO A 158 -3.89 -9.72 0.75
N VAL A 159 -2.86 -8.88 0.78
CA VAL A 159 -2.86 -7.57 0.09
C VAL A 159 -2.47 -7.77 -1.37
N ALA A 160 -3.44 -8.09 -2.22
CA ALA A 160 -3.26 -8.26 -3.66
C ALA A 160 -3.02 -6.91 -4.38
N ASN A 161 -2.44 -6.93 -5.58
CA ASN A 161 -2.33 -5.70 -6.38
C ASN A 161 -3.72 -5.10 -6.65
N GLY A 162 -3.87 -3.78 -6.48
CA GLY A 162 -5.17 -3.09 -6.59
C GLY A 162 -6.15 -3.37 -5.44
N SER A 163 -5.76 -4.12 -4.40
CA SER A 163 -6.63 -4.35 -3.24
C SER A 163 -6.80 -3.08 -2.41
N ILE A 164 -7.97 -2.94 -1.77
CA ILE A 164 -8.30 -1.83 -0.89
C ILE A 164 -8.44 -2.35 0.53
N SER A 165 -7.74 -1.74 1.48
CA SER A 165 -7.92 -1.96 2.92
C SER A 165 -8.48 -0.71 3.58
N GLU A 166 -9.29 -0.87 4.61
CA GLU A 166 -9.85 0.24 5.37
C GLU A 166 -9.20 0.37 6.73
N ILE A 167 -8.81 1.60 7.07
CA ILE A 167 -8.33 1.94 8.40
C ILE A 167 -8.98 3.23 8.89
N GLU A 168 -9.10 3.38 10.19
CA GLU A 168 -9.36 4.63 10.87
C GLU A 168 -8.09 5.11 11.58
N VAL A 169 -7.87 6.43 11.58
CA VAL A 169 -6.76 7.06 12.30
C VAL A 169 -7.38 8.01 13.31
N LEU A 170 -7.37 7.63 14.60
CA LEU A 170 -8.04 8.32 15.70
C LEU A 170 -7.02 8.60 16.81
N ASP A 171 -6.83 9.86 17.18
CA ASP A 171 -5.93 10.27 18.27
C ASP A 171 -4.53 9.61 18.21
N GLY A 172 -3.94 9.53 17.02
CA GLY A 172 -2.63 8.91 16.78
C GLY A 172 -2.64 7.37 16.77
N ARG A 173 -3.81 6.73 16.84
CA ARG A 173 -3.96 5.27 16.75
C ARG A 173 -4.51 4.88 15.38
N ILE A 174 -4.01 3.77 14.86
CA ILE A 174 -4.51 3.16 13.63
C ILE A 174 -5.36 1.95 14.00
N GLU A 175 -6.61 1.96 13.57
CA GLU A 175 -7.56 0.87 13.80
C GLU A 175 -8.03 0.28 12.47
N LEU A 176 -8.21 -1.05 12.42
CA LEU A 176 -8.90 -1.68 11.30
C LEU A 176 -10.39 -1.43 11.42
N VAL A 177 -10.99 -0.99 10.32
CA VAL A 177 -12.45 -0.99 10.19
C VAL A 177 -12.85 -2.41 9.79
N PRO A 178 -13.73 -3.09 10.57
CA PRO A 178 -14.27 -4.38 10.17
C PRO A 178 -14.89 -4.24 8.78
N GLU A 179 -14.54 -5.11 7.83
CA GLU A 179 -15.11 -5.11 6.49
C GLU A 179 -16.63 -4.92 6.55
N LEU A 180 -17.12 -3.90 5.85
CA LEU A 180 -18.44 -3.99 5.23
C LEU A 180 -18.34 -5.14 4.24
N ILE A 181 -18.72 -6.34 4.67
CA ILE A 181 -19.05 -7.46 3.78
C ILE A 181 -20.27 -7.00 2.97
N ALA A 182 -20.03 -6.23 1.91
CA ALA A 182 -20.97 -6.07 0.81
C ALA A 182 -20.64 -7.19 -0.16
N GLY A 183 -21.44 -8.25 -0.11
CA GLY A 183 -21.27 -9.47 -0.88
C GLY A 183 -21.17 -9.22 -2.38
N SER A 184 -20.35 -10.04 -3.04
CA SER A 184 -20.57 -10.42 -4.43
C SER A 184 -20.88 -11.91 -4.40
N SER A 185 -22.18 -12.18 -4.35
CA SER A 185 -22.77 -13.44 -4.79
C SER A 185 -22.58 -13.62 -6.30
#